data_AF-A0A222VXC9-F1
#
_entry.id   AF-A0A222VXC9-F1
#
_cell.length_a   1.000
_cell.length_b   1.000
_cell.length_c   1.000
_cell.angle_alpha   90.00
_cell.angle_beta   90.00
_cell.angle_gamma   90.00
#
_symmetry.space_group_name_H-M   'P 1'
#
loop_
_entity.id
_entity.type
_entity.pdbx_description
1 polymer ?
#
loop_
_entity_poly.entity_id
_entity_poly.type
_entity_poly.pdbx_seq_one_letter_code
_entity_poly.pdbx_strand_id
1 'polypeptide(L)'
;MNKTNHNSAPGKVLVTGATGAVGRNVVENLVAEGVPVRALTRNPVVSRLPSAADVVEGSHTDPRQLEPQLAGIESVFFMWPDLGNTAPAVSAVELIAAHAKRIVFLSSAAVDGDIEPSAQTTPIGEAHREIEVAIERSGLDWTFLRPRRFATAALEWAADIREGRPVRDAFGDRPITLIDERDIADVAVTALLRDGYTARSLELTGPELIAPKAAVRRISERIGTPAHWEELPEREWINELRKQGWADEAVDFLLRGYQHPQDVLDTVERVTGKPARDFDDWLSAHRTDFTVPLPKATLPEAEVVIMTTWTVEGEEHQRAAADAAMAAWDSVTWPEGLLHYSVLLGVEGTSLLHYSQWSSEHAIDLFQRTDPPERVEGILASVPGIRRDGGARYTRYRSQGKTDPQRVGCVAVVSFETASRDIAESFVDKLTVDEAGAATEFSEIGVNFLVSTDGTSLVNYAEFPDEQTHQAIVETQLGPDAPVPALIERTSGLEGLGFRRYLPYRARKPE
;
A
#
# COMPACT_ATOMS: atom_id res chain seq x y z
N MET A 1 42.06 -24.22 26.48
CA MET A 1 40.58 -24.08 26.52
C MET A 1 40.15 -23.34 25.26
N ASN A 2 39.81 -24.09 24.21
CA ASN A 2 39.25 -23.53 22.97
C ASN A 2 37.75 -23.32 23.18
N LYS A 3 37.29 -22.08 23.11
CA LYS A 3 35.87 -21.77 22.86
C LYS A 3 35.64 -21.97 21.36
N THR A 4 35.14 -23.14 20.98
CA THR A 4 34.56 -23.36 19.66
C THR A 4 33.23 -22.60 19.61
N ASN A 5 33.20 -21.47 18.88
CA ASN A 5 31.97 -20.89 18.38
C ASN A 5 31.31 -21.92 17.46
N HIS A 6 30.28 -22.61 17.95
CA HIS A 6 29.35 -23.32 17.08
C HIS A 6 28.45 -22.29 16.42
N ASN A 7 28.93 -21.69 15.33
CA ASN A 7 28.07 -21.02 14.37
C ASN A 7 27.44 -22.12 13.51
N SER A 8 26.50 -22.87 14.08
CA SER A 8 25.58 -23.72 13.31
C SER A 8 24.78 -22.83 12.38
N ALA A 9 24.63 -23.22 11.11
CA ALA A 9 23.75 -22.53 10.18
C ALA A 9 22.37 -22.35 10.84
N PRO A 10 21.72 -21.18 10.69
CA PRO A 10 20.44 -20.92 11.34
C PRO A 10 19.42 -21.96 10.91
N GLY A 11 18.69 -22.51 11.88
CA GLY A 11 17.66 -23.53 11.68
C GLY A 11 16.57 -23.06 10.73
N LYS A 12 15.94 -24.01 10.01
CA LYS A 12 14.83 -23.69 9.11
C LYS A 12 13.62 -23.21 9.91
N VAL A 13 13.05 -22.08 9.51
CA VAL A 13 11.90 -21.46 10.18
C VAL A 13 10.62 -21.69 9.38
N LEU A 14 9.55 -22.12 10.05
CA LEU A 14 8.20 -22.11 9.48
C LEU A 14 7.47 -20.82 9.87
N VAL A 15 6.87 -20.13 8.92
CA VAL A 15 6.03 -18.95 9.15
C VAL A 15 4.59 -19.29 8.81
N THR A 16 3.69 -19.31 9.81
CA THR A 16 2.25 -19.36 9.56
C THR A 16 1.71 -17.96 9.28
N GLY A 17 0.59 -17.87 8.54
CA GLY A 17 0.05 -16.57 8.13
C GLY A 17 1.03 -15.76 7.26
N ALA A 18 1.87 -16.44 6.48
CA ALA A 18 3.03 -15.86 5.79
C ALA A 18 2.69 -14.72 4.81
N THR A 19 1.45 -14.60 4.37
CA THR A 19 0.98 -13.51 3.48
C THR A 19 0.23 -12.40 4.20
N GLY A 20 0.04 -12.51 5.52
CA GLY A 20 -0.59 -11.48 6.35
C GLY A 20 0.35 -10.30 6.65
N ALA A 21 -0.20 -9.26 7.27
CA ALA A 21 0.51 -7.99 7.54
C ALA A 21 1.86 -8.22 8.26
N VAL A 22 1.88 -8.98 9.35
CA VAL A 22 3.13 -9.29 10.07
C VAL A 22 3.92 -10.41 9.38
N GLY A 23 3.24 -11.50 8.98
CA GLY A 23 3.90 -12.70 8.47
C GLY A 23 4.74 -12.47 7.21
N ARG A 24 4.29 -11.60 6.30
CA ARG A 24 5.06 -11.21 5.10
C ARG A 24 6.40 -10.61 5.48
N ASN A 25 6.38 -9.63 6.38
CA ASN A 25 7.58 -8.95 6.86
C ASN A 25 8.51 -9.91 7.60
N VAL A 26 7.97 -10.88 8.35
CA VAL A 26 8.79 -11.95 8.97
C VAL A 26 9.50 -12.79 7.90
N VAL A 27 8.82 -13.20 6.83
CA VAL A 27 9.44 -13.95 5.73
C VAL A 27 10.53 -13.12 5.05
N GLU A 28 10.24 -11.87 4.70
CA GLU A 28 11.18 -10.96 4.03
C GLU A 28 12.44 -10.74 4.85
N ASN A 29 12.28 -10.46 6.14
CA ASN A 29 13.39 -10.24 7.06
C ASN A 29 14.24 -11.51 7.28
N LEU A 30 13.62 -12.68 7.46
CA LEU A 30 14.36 -13.94 7.60
C LEU A 30 15.15 -14.29 6.34
N VAL A 31 14.56 -14.07 5.15
CA VAL A 31 15.26 -14.25 3.87
C VAL A 31 16.45 -13.30 3.75
N ALA A 32 16.29 -12.03 4.14
CA ALA A 32 17.37 -11.04 4.14
C ALA A 32 18.54 -11.44 5.06
N GLU A 33 18.25 -12.08 6.20
CA GLU A 33 19.24 -12.64 7.13
C GLU A 33 19.84 -13.99 6.66
N GLY A 34 19.46 -14.48 5.47
CA GLY A 34 19.95 -15.74 4.91
C GLY A 34 19.43 -16.98 5.63
N VAL A 35 18.35 -16.86 6.40
CA VAL A 35 17.73 -17.97 7.14
C VAL A 35 16.84 -18.77 6.18
N PRO A 36 16.92 -20.12 6.17
CA PRO A 36 15.99 -20.92 5.39
C PRO A 36 14.55 -20.77 5.90
N VAL A 37 13.65 -20.26 5.05
CA VAL A 37 12.24 -20.02 5.42
C VAL A 37 11.32 -20.96 4.67
N ARG A 38 10.39 -21.59 5.40
CA ARG A 38 9.17 -22.17 4.84
C ARG A 38 7.98 -21.26 5.13
N ALA A 39 7.36 -20.74 4.07
CA ALA A 39 6.22 -19.85 4.16
C ALA A 39 4.92 -20.64 3.90
N LEU A 40 4.11 -20.84 4.93
CA LEU A 40 2.84 -21.55 4.82
C LEU A 40 1.72 -20.59 4.41
N THR A 41 1.11 -20.85 3.26
CA THR A 41 0.02 -20.04 2.71
C THR A 41 -1.09 -20.92 2.14
N ARG A 42 -2.32 -20.40 2.15
CA ARG A 42 -3.47 -21.05 1.51
C ARG A 42 -3.45 -20.92 -0.02
N ASN A 43 -2.73 -19.95 -0.56
CA ASN A 43 -2.64 -19.72 -2.00
C ASN A 43 -1.22 -19.27 -2.39
N PRO A 44 -0.33 -20.22 -2.75
CA PRO A 44 1.05 -19.92 -3.14
C PRO A 44 1.16 -19.03 -4.37
N VAL A 45 0.25 -19.19 -5.35
CA VAL A 45 0.31 -18.53 -6.66
C VAL A 45 0.24 -17.01 -6.54
N VAL A 46 -0.54 -16.50 -5.58
CA VAL A 46 -0.73 -15.05 -5.38
C VAL A 46 0.03 -14.51 -4.17
N SER A 47 0.92 -15.32 -3.57
CA SER A 47 1.58 -14.98 -2.32
C SER A 47 2.51 -13.77 -2.42
N ARG A 48 3.11 -13.51 -3.59
CA ARG A 48 4.09 -12.44 -3.84
C ARG A 48 5.21 -12.39 -2.78
N LEU A 49 5.59 -13.54 -2.23
CA LEU A 49 6.70 -13.64 -1.27
C LEU A 49 8.03 -13.75 -2.02
N PRO A 50 9.18 -13.45 -1.37
CA PRO A 50 10.49 -13.58 -1.97
C PRO A 50 10.71 -14.97 -2.57
N SER A 51 11.30 -15.04 -3.76
CA SER A 51 11.56 -16.31 -4.46
C SER A 51 12.54 -17.24 -3.71
N ALA A 52 13.32 -16.68 -2.77
CA ALA A 52 14.21 -17.44 -1.90
C ALA A 52 13.48 -18.19 -0.77
N ALA A 53 12.20 -17.89 -0.50
CA ALA A 53 11.40 -18.61 0.48
C ALA A 53 10.82 -19.91 -0.12
N ASP A 54 10.80 -20.99 0.66
CA ASP A 54 10.08 -22.24 0.36
C ASP A 54 8.58 -22.02 0.61
N VAL A 55 7.86 -21.49 -0.38
CA VAL A 55 6.43 -21.20 -0.29
C VAL A 55 5.62 -22.48 -0.52
N VAL A 56 4.86 -22.89 0.50
CA VAL A 56 4.10 -24.14 0.50
C VAL A 56 2.60 -23.90 0.71
N GLU A 57 1.77 -24.72 0.05
CA GLU A 57 0.33 -24.70 0.25
C GLU A 57 -0.05 -25.45 1.54
N GLY A 58 -0.93 -24.83 2.34
CA GLY A 58 -1.60 -25.49 3.45
C GLY A 58 -2.24 -24.52 4.43
N SER A 59 -2.91 -25.09 5.43
CA SER A 59 -3.52 -24.36 6.54
C SER A 59 -2.98 -24.86 7.87
N HIS A 60 -2.61 -23.92 8.74
CA HIS A 60 -2.27 -24.23 10.14
C HIS A 60 -3.50 -24.57 10.99
N THR A 61 -4.71 -24.42 10.44
CA THR A 61 -5.97 -24.84 11.06
C THR A 61 -6.36 -26.30 10.81
N ASP A 62 -5.67 -26.99 9.88
CA ASP A 62 -5.86 -28.43 9.62
C ASP A 62 -4.55 -29.16 9.97
N PRO A 63 -4.51 -29.92 11.09
CA PRO A 63 -3.35 -30.71 11.50
C PRO A 63 -2.72 -31.55 10.38
N ARG A 64 -3.55 -32.11 9.47
CA ARG A 64 -3.08 -32.96 8.36
C ARG A 64 -2.34 -32.19 7.28
N GLN A 65 -2.62 -30.89 7.16
CA GLN A 65 -1.90 -29.99 6.25
C GLN A 65 -0.68 -29.37 6.91
N LEU A 66 -0.68 -29.22 8.24
CA LEU A 66 0.42 -28.63 9.00
C LEU A 66 1.58 -29.61 9.22
N GLU A 67 1.30 -30.84 9.65
CA GLU A 67 2.32 -31.83 10.05
C GLU A 67 3.40 -32.08 8.98
N PRO A 68 3.07 -32.29 7.68
CA PRO A 68 4.09 -32.47 6.65
C PRO A 68 5.03 -31.26 6.50
N GLN A 69 4.55 -30.07 6.85
CA GLN A 69 5.29 -28.82 6.71
C GLN A 69 6.28 -28.59 7.85
N LEU A 70 6.13 -29.31 8.97
CA LEU A 70 7.02 -29.26 10.13
C LEU A 70 8.30 -30.10 9.97
N ALA A 71 8.40 -30.91 8.91
CA ALA A 71 9.58 -31.72 8.65
C ALA A 71 10.85 -30.85 8.49
N GLY A 72 11.81 -31.04 9.41
CA GLY A 72 13.09 -30.33 9.43
C GLY A 72 13.01 -28.87 9.89
N ILE A 73 11.88 -28.45 10.47
CA ILE A 73 11.69 -27.12 11.05
C ILE A 73 12.27 -27.07 12.46
N GLU A 74 13.03 -26.03 12.78
CA GLU A 74 13.60 -25.82 14.12
C GLU A 74 12.80 -24.78 14.94
N SER A 75 12.31 -23.74 14.27
CA SER A 75 11.57 -22.65 14.90
C SER A 75 10.29 -22.34 14.11
N VAL A 76 9.23 -21.91 14.81
CA VAL A 76 7.96 -21.53 14.19
C VAL A 76 7.56 -20.11 14.59
N PHE A 77 7.29 -19.25 13.61
CA PHE A 77 6.44 -18.08 13.81
C PHE A 77 4.99 -18.53 13.69
N PHE A 78 4.26 -18.45 14.79
CA PHE A 78 2.88 -18.90 14.88
C PHE A 78 1.95 -17.69 15.04
N MET A 79 0.94 -17.63 14.20
CA MET A 79 -0.20 -16.74 14.35
C MET A 79 -1.48 -17.56 14.26
N TRP A 80 -2.53 -17.13 14.96
CA TRP A 80 -3.84 -17.75 14.92
C TRP A 80 -4.95 -16.72 14.63
N PRO A 81 -5.74 -16.88 13.55
CA PRO A 81 -6.75 -15.89 13.15
C PRO A 81 -8.14 -16.13 13.76
N ASP A 82 -8.47 -17.36 14.16
CA ASP A 82 -9.82 -17.71 14.61
C ASP A 82 -9.94 -17.64 16.13
N LEU A 83 -10.61 -16.59 16.61
CA LEU A 83 -10.79 -16.34 18.05
C LEU A 83 -12.05 -17.02 18.61
N GLY A 84 -12.90 -17.61 17.77
CA GLY A 84 -14.13 -18.27 18.21
C GLY A 84 -13.95 -19.75 18.54
N ASN A 85 -12.88 -20.38 18.05
CA ASN A 85 -12.55 -21.78 18.33
C ASN A 85 -11.03 -22.00 18.37
N THR A 86 -10.48 -22.14 19.56
CA THR A 86 -9.05 -22.33 19.81
C THR A 86 -8.61 -23.79 19.80
N ALA A 87 -9.53 -24.76 19.80
CA ALA A 87 -9.16 -26.19 19.87
C ALA A 87 -8.22 -26.64 18.73
N PRO A 88 -8.40 -26.19 17.47
CA PRO A 88 -7.44 -26.48 16.41
C PRO A 88 -6.07 -25.81 16.63
N ALA A 89 -6.02 -24.67 17.32
CA ALA A 89 -4.77 -24.00 17.69
C ALA A 89 -3.97 -24.82 18.69
N VAL A 90 -4.64 -25.33 19.73
CA VAL A 90 -4.03 -26.22 20.74
C VAL A 90 -3.46 -27.47 20.07
N SER A 91 -4.22 -28.08 19.15
CA SER A 91 -3.76 -29.25 18.38
C SER A 91 -2.54 -28.91 17.50
N ALA A 92 -2.52 -27.72 16.90
CA ALA A 92 -1.37 -27.26 16.12
C ALA A 92 -0.13 -27.04 17.00
N VAL A 93 -0.29 -26.50 18.21
CA VAL A 93 0.80 -26.33 19.17
C VAL A 93 1.40 -27.68 19.59
N GLU A 94 0.56 -28.68 19.87
CA GLU A 94 1.01 -30.04 20.19
C GLU A 94 1.85 -30.65 19.04
N LEU A 95 1.40 -30.49 17.80
CA LEU A 95 2.17 -30.91 16.63
C LEU A 95 3.49 -30.15 16.51
N ILE A 96 3.46 -28.81 16.64
CA ILE A 96 4.68 -27.99 16.59
C ILE A 96 5.69 -28.46 17.65
N ALA A 97 5.23 -28.74 18.88
CA ALA A 97 6.07 -29.21 19.98
C ALA A 97 6.74 -30.57 19.71
N ALA A 98 6.12 -31.41 18.89
CA ALA A 98 6.70 -32.69 18.49
C ALA A 98 7.84 -32.57 17.45
N HIS A 99 7.95 -31.43 16.76
CA HIS A 99 8.86 -31.26 15.61
C HIS A 99 9.86 -30.11 15.76
N ALA A 100 9.47 -29.02 16.39
CA ALA A 100 10.27 -27.80 16.55
C ALA A 100 10.76 -27.65 17.99
N LYS A 101 11.76 -26.80 18.18
CA LYS A 101 12.30 -26.46 19.50
C LYS A 101 11.75 -25.13 20.02
N ARG A 102 11.49 -24.18 19.10
CA ARG A 102 11.17 -22.80 19.43
C ARG A 102 9.88 -22.35 18.75
N ILE A 103 9.08 -21.55 19.47
CA ILE A 103 7.87 -20.93 18.94
C ILE A 103 7.80 -19.46 19.33
N VAL A 104 7.57 -18.59 18.36
CA VAL A 104 7.23 -17.19 18.59
C VAL A 104 5.78 -17.01 18.19
N PHE A 105 4.91 -16.75 19.17
CA PHE A 105 3.48 -16.60 18.95
C PHE A 105 3.09 -15.12 18.92
N LEU A 106 2.43 -14.71 17.82
CA LEU A 106 1.76 -13.43 17.73
C LEU A 106 0.46 -13.50 18.56
N SER A 107 0.59 -13.09 19.82
CA SER A 107 -0.47 -12.97 20.80
C SER A 107 -1.11 -11.56 20.77
N SER A 108 -1.71 -11.12 21.86
CA SER A 108 -2.37 -9.81 21.99
C SER A 108 -2.12 -9.17 23.35
N ALA A 109 -1.99 -7.84 23.38
CA ALA A 109 -1.98 -7.06 24.62
C ALA A 109 -3.31 -7.13 25.41
N ALA A 110 -4.38 -7.71 24.83
CA ALA A 110 -5.62 -7.99 25.54
C ALA A 110 -5.48 -9.09 26.61
N VAL A 111 -4.37 -9.85 26.60
CA VAL A 111 -4.12 -10.93 27.56
C VAL A 111 -3.57 -10.37 28.87
N ASP A 112 -4.31 -10.60 29.96
CA ASP A 112 -3.75 -10.54 31.30
C ASP A 112 -3.07 -11.88 31.63
N GLY A 113 -1.76 -11.87 31.82
CA GLY A 113 -0.98 -13.09 32.06
C GLY A 113 -1.19 -13.71 33.43
N ASP A 114 -1.73 -12.95 34.39
CA ASP A 114 -1.85 -13.37 35.80
C ASP A 114 -3.15 -14.11 36.10
N ILE A 115 -4.05 -14.20 35.12
CA ILE A 115 -5.36 -14.84 35.28
C ILE A 115 -5.62 -15.94 34.25
N GLU A 116 -6.46 -16.90 34.62
CA GLU A 116 -6.84 -18.03 33.78
C GLU A 116 -7.65 -17.58 32.55
N PRO A 117 -7.65 -18.35 31.44
CA PRO A 117 -8.33 -17.96 30.21
C PRO A 117 -9.81 -17.60 30.40
N SER A 118 -10.57 -18.41 31.15
CA SER A 118 -11.99 -18.18 31.43
C SER A 118 -12.28 -16.98 32.32
N ALA A 119 -11.25 -16.37 32.92
CA ALA A 119 -11.35 -15.18 33.75
C ALA A 119 -10.94 -13.90 32.99
N GLN A 120 -10.50 -14.03 31.74
CA GLN A 120 -10.17 -12.90 30.88
C GLN A 120 -11.41 -12.02 30.67
N THR A 121 -11.19 -10.72 30.53
CA THR A 121 -12.29 -9.75 30.43
C THR A 121 -12.83 -9.59 29.00
N THR A 122 -12.24 -10.29 28.03
CA THR A 122 -12.48 -10.11 26.60
C THR A 122 -12.33 -11.43 25.85
N PRO A 123 -13.11 -11.69 24.78
CA PRO A 123 -12.95 -12.89 23.96
C PRO A 123 -11.58 -12.99 23.28
N ILE A 124 -11.00 -11.84 22.92
CA ILE A 124 -9.64 -11.78 22.34
C ILE A 124 -8.62 -12.26 23.37
N GLY A 125 -8.67 -11.72 24.59
CA GLY A 125 -7.78 -12.11 25.69
C GLY A 125 -7.96 -13.57 26.09
N GLU A 126 -9.20 -14.05 26.17
CA GLU A 126 -9.53 -15.46 26.43
C GLU A 126 -8.89 -16.37 25.39
N ALA A 127 -9.20 -16.18 24.11
CA ALA A 127 -8.70 -17.03 23.03
C ALA A 127 -7.16 -17.05 22.95
N HIS A 128 -6.51 -15.89 23.08
CA HIS A 128 -5.05 -15.82 23.07
C HIS A 128 -4.45 -16.46 24.33
N ARG A 129 -5.04 -16.27 25.52
CA ARG A 129 -4.55 -16.89 26.76
C ARG A 129 -4.67 -18.41 26.72
N GLU A 130 -5.74 -18.96 26.14
CA GLU A 130 -5.87 -20.42 25.94
C GLU A 130 -4.71 -20.97 25.11
N ILE A 131 -4.36 -20.30 24.02
CA ILE A 131 -3.24 -20.70 23.15
C ILE A 131 -1.89 -20.52 23.87
N GLU A 132 -1.69 -19.40 24.58
CA GLU A 132 -0.48 -19.17 25.37
C GLU A 132 -0.28 -20.27 26.43
N VAL A 133 -1.34 -20.66 27.16
CA VAL A 133 -1.27 -21.73 28.16
C VAL A 133 -0.91 -23.08 27.52
N ALA A 134 -1.44 -23.38 26.33
CA ALA A 134 -1.05 -24.57 25.58
C ALA A 134 0.44 -24.54 25.20
N ILE A 135 0.95 -23.39 24.76
CA ILE A 135 2.36 -23.21 24.43
C ILE A 135 3.25 -23.32 25.69
N GLU A 136 2.88 -22.68 26.79
CA GLU A 136 3.61 -22.75 28.07
C GLU A 136 3.79 -24.20 28.54
N ARG A 137 2.78 -25.06 28.30
CA ARG A 137 2.77 -26.48 28.69
C ARG A 137 3.43 -27.40 27.68
N SER A 138 3.79 -26.91 26.50
CA SER A 138 4.28 -27.73 25.38
C SER A 138 5.74 -28.16 25.51
N GLY A 139 6.53 -27.49 26.36
CA GLY A 139 7.98 -27.71 26.47
C GLY A 139 8.82 -27.01 25.40
N LEU A 140 8.21 -26.23 24.50
CA LEU A 140 8.90 -25.38 23.53
C LEU A 140 9.60 -24.20 24.21
N ASP A 141 10.71 -23.75 23.62
CA ASP A 141 11.27 -22.43 23.89
C ASP A 141 10.34 -21.37 23.30
N TRP A 142 9.50 -20.75 24.13
CA TRP A 142 8.45 -19.85 23.65
C TRP A 142 8.75 -18.36 23.89
N THR A 143 8.23 -17.53 23.00
CA THR A 143 8.12 -16.07 23.17
C THR A 143 6.73 -15.62 22.71
N PHE A 144 6.05 -14.82 23.52
CA PHE A 144 4.77 -14.19 23.15
C PHE A 144 4.99 -12.75 22.75
N LEU A 145 4.48 -12.38 21.59
CA LEU A 145 4.41 -10.99 21.14
C LEU A 145 3.00 -10.50 21.40
N ARG A 146 2.85 -9.51 22.28
CA ARG A 146 1.56 -8.94 22.68
C ARG A 146 1.45 -7.50 22.17
N PRO A 147 1.28 -7.29 20.86
CA PRO A 147 1.06 -5.95 20.33
C PRO A 147 -0.27 -5.38 20.82
N ARG A 148 -0.30 -4.05 20.97
CA ARG A 148 -1.53 -3.25 21.01
C ARG A 148 -2.08 -3.05 19.59
N ARG A 149 -2.81 -1.96 19.33
CA ARG A 149 -3.48 -1.71 18.04
C ARG A 149 -2.45 -1.50 16.93
N PHE A 150 -2.68 -2.14 15.78
CA PHE A 150 -1.76 -2.05 14.64
C PHE A 150 -2.02 -0.75 13.88
N ALA A 151 -0.96 -0.16 13.31
CA ALA A 151 -1.08 0.99 12.43
C ALA A 151 -1.95 0.69 11.19
N THR A 152 -1.97 -0.57 10.73
CA THR A 152 -2.88 -1.04 9.66
C THR A 152 -4.36 -0.82 9.94
N ALA A 153 -4.77 -0.58 11.20
CA ALA A 153 -6.15 -0.20 11.50
C ALA A 153 -6.56 1.10 10.78
N ALA A 154 -5.61 1.99 10.47
CA ALA A 154 -5.89 3.19 9.69
C ALA A 154 -6.36 2.89 8.26
N LEU A 155 -6.10 1.68 7.72
CA LEU A 155 -6.57 1.27 6.39
C LEU A 155 -8.10 1.14 6.32
N GLU A 156 -8.79 1.03 7.46
CA GLU A 156 -10.26 1.07 7.53
C GLU A 156 -10.81 2.41 6.98
N TRP A 157 -10.06 3.50 7.15
CA TRP A 157 -10.44 4.83 6.65
C TRP A 157 -10.09 5.05 5.17
N ALA A 158 -9.32 4.14 4.57
CA ALA A 158 -8.73 4.36 3.25
C ALA A 158 -9.77 4.50 2.14
N ALA A 159 -10.92 3.83 2.24
CA ALA A 159 -11.99 3.97 1.24
C ALA A 159 -12.60 5.37 1.27
N ASP A 160 -13.03 5.83 2.45
CA ASP A 160 -13.62 7.16 2.61
C ASP A 160 -12.65 8.26 2.20
N ILE A 161 -11.38 8.16 2.59
CA ILE A 161 -10.34 9.12 2.23
C ILE A 161 -10.15 9.17 0.70
N ARG A 162 -10.05 8.02 0.03
CA ARG A 162 -9.93 7.96 -1.44
C ARG A 162 -11.13 8.56 -2.16
N GLU A 163 -12.32 8.40 -1.61
CA GLU A 163 -13.56 8.88 -2.20
C GLU A 163 -13.87 10.32 -1.79
N GLY A 164 -13.07 10.92 -0.90
CA GLY A 164 -13.29 12.26 -0.36
C GLY A 164 -14.52 12.35 0.54
N ARG A 165 -14.92 11.23 1.14
CA ARG A 165 -15.97 11.18 2.17
C ARG A 165 -15.35 11.49 3.54
N PRO A 166 -16.13 12.04 4.48
CA PRO A 166 -15.66 12.15 5.86
C PRO A 166 -15.40 10.75 6.44
N VAL A 167 -14.30 10.61 7.16
CA VAL A 167 -14.03 9.47 8.02
C VAL A 167 -14.95 9.58 9.22
N ARG A 168 -15.92 8.66 9.31
CA ARG A 168 -16.93 8.61 10.37
C ARG A 168 -16.53 7.54 11.39
N ASP A 169 -16.02 7.98 12.54
CA ASP A 169 -15.53 7.09 13.60
C ASP A 169 -15.65 7.80 14.97
N ALA A 170 -15.38 7.09 16.05
CA ALA A 170 -15.51 7.62 17.42
C ALA A 170 -14.16 7.75 18.13
N PHE A 171 -14.17 8.53 19.21
CA PHE A 171 -13.04 8.78 20.09
C PHE A 171 -11.88 9.49 19.38
N GLY A 172 -12.19 10.40 18.46
CA GLY A 172 -11.20 11.03 17.58
C GLY A 172 -10.08 11.79 18.30
N ASP A 173 -10.38 12.34 19.47
CA ASP A 173 -9.42 13.10 20.30
C ASP A 173 -8.77 12.24 21.41
N ARG A 174 -9.04 10.92 21.47
CA ARG A 174 -8.45 10.03 22.49
C ARG A 174 -7.16 9.39 21.97
N PRO A 175 -5.98 9.73 22.51
CA PRO A 175 -4.72 9.20 22.01
C PRO A 175 -4.57 7.70 22.29
N ILE A 176 -4.08 6.97 21.30
CA ILE A 176 -3.77 5.54 21.37
C ILE A 176 -2.37 5.28 20.82
N THR A 177 -1.81 4.11 21.12
CA THR A 177 -0.60 3.63 20.46
C THR A 177 -0.94 2.83 19.21
N LEU A 178 -0.25 3.12 18.11
CA LEU A 178 -0.35 2.37 16.85
C LEU A 178 1.02 1.79 16.54
N ILE A 179 1.15 0.45 16.58
CA ILE A 179 2.39 -0.23 16.26
C ILE A 179 2.46 -0.61 14.77
N ASP A 180 3.59 -0.32 14.13
CA ASP A 180 3.90 -0.76 12.78
C ASP A 180 4.09 -2.28 12.73
N GLU A 181 3.43 -2.97 11.80
CA GLU A 181 3.55 -4.42 11.65
C GLU A 181 4.98 -4.87 11.31
N ARG A 182 5.81 -3.98 10.75
CA ARG A 182 7.23 -4.20 10.49
C ARG A 182 8.04 -4.26 11.79
N ASP A 183 7.68 -3.48 12.81
CA ASP A 183 8.31 -3.57 14.14
C ASP A 183 7.95 -4.88 14.85
N ILE A 184 6.70 -5.34 14.70
CA ILE A 184 6.29 -6.65 15.23
C ILE A 184 7.13 -7.75 14.56
N ALA A 185 7.32 -7.67 13.24
CA ALA A 185 8.15 -8.61 12.49
C ALA A 185 9.64 -8.55 12.90
N ASP A 186 10.20 -7.36 13.11
CA ASP A 186 11.58 -7.18 13.57
C ASP A 186 11.80 -7.82 14.96
N VAL A 187 10.84 -7.64 15.87
CA VAL A 187 10.84 -8.29 17.19
C VAL A 187 10.70 -9.81 17.05
N ALA A 188 9.80 -10.29 16.18
CA ALA A 188 9.61 -11.71 15.93
C ALA A 188 10.88 -12.39 15.41
N VAL A 189 11.53 -11.79 14.41
CA VAL A 189 12.78 -12.29 13.83
C VAL A 189 13.89 -12.30 14.87
N THR A 190 13.99 -11.24 15.68
CA THR A 190 14.97 -11.19 16.77
C THR A 190 14.75 -12.33 17.77
N ALA A 191 13.50 -12.57 18.20
CA ALA A 191 13.15 -13.64 19.12
C ALA A 191 13.33 -15.05 18.51
N LEU A 192 13.12 -15.21 17.20
CA LEU A 192 13.36 -16.47 16.50
C LEU A 192 14.84 -16.81 16.42
N LEU A 193 15.71 -15.81 16.20
CA LEU A 193 17.13 -16.01 15.88
C LEU A 193 18.08 -15.85 17.07
N ARG A 194 17.69 -15.13 18.11
CA ARG A 194 18.56 -14.84 19.27
C ARG A 194 18.07 -15.50 20.53
N ASP A 195 19.01 -15.92 21.36
CA ASP A 195 18.73 -16.40 22.71
C ASP A 195 18.39 -15.23 23.65
N GLY A 196 17.78 -15.55 24.80
CA GLY A 196 17.39 -14.56 25.82
C GLY A 196 15.91 -14.15 25.80
N TYR A 197 15.15 -14.66 24.83
CA TYR A 197 13.71 -14.42 24.70
C TYR A 197 12.83 -15.62 25.08
N THR A 198 13.42 -16.73 25.52
CA THR A 198 12.70 -17.89 26.04
C THR A 198 11.90 -17.53 27.29
N ALA A 199 10.66 -17.98 27.36
CA ALA A 199 9.71 -17.73 28.42
C ALA A 199 9.48 -16.23 28.69
N ARG A 200 9.29 -15.45 27.61
CA ARG A 200 9.03 -14.02 27.67
C ARG A 200 7.73 -13.65 26.97
N SER A 201 6.97 -12.79 27.63
CA SER A 201 5.85 -12.05 27.03
C SER A 201 6.29 -10.62 26.79
N LEU A 202 6.26 -10.18 25.53
CA LEU A 202 6.73 -8.87 25.08
C LEU A 202 5.53 -8.04 24.67
N GLU A 203 5.11 -7.08 25.49
CA GLU A 203 4.10 -6.10 25.09
C GLU A 203 4.71 -5.06 24.15
N LEU A 204 4.03 -4.80 23.03
CA LEU A 204 4.55 -3.97 21.94
C LEU A 204 3.61 -2.81 21.63
N THR A 205 4.16 -1.61 21.55
CA THR A 205 3.46 -0.37 21.18
C THR A 205 4.24 0.37 20.11
N GLY A 206 3.58 1.30 19.41
CA GLY A 206 4.29 2.35 18.66
C GLY A 206 5.01 3.33 19.59
N PRO A 207 5.83 4.23 19.03
CA PRO A 207 6.69 5.15 19.79
C PRO A 207 5.97 6.39 20.31
N GLU A 208 4.71 6.61 19.93
CA GLU A 208 3.95 7.80 20.30
C GLU A 208 2.47 7.50 20.59
N LEU A 209 1.84 8.45 21.27
CA LEU A 209 0.39 8.52 21.41
C LEU A 209 -0.18 9.41 20.30
N ILE A 210 -1.05 8.83 19.48
CA ILE A 210 -1.71 9.53 18.38
C ILE A 210 -3.23 9.38 18.51
N ALA A 211 -3.94 10.50 18.45
CA ALA A 211 -5.40 10.49 18.42
C ALA A 211 -5.88 10.13 17.00
N PRO A 212 -6.95 9.33 16.82
CA PRO A 212 -7.44 8.93 15.49
C PRO A 212 -7.67 10.11 14.53
N LYS A 213 -8.24 11.22 15.03
CA LYS A 213 -8.42 12.45 14.25
C LYS A 213 -7.10 13.09 13.83
N ALA A 214 -6.08 13.03 14.68
CA ALA A 214 -4.74 13.50 14.34
C ALA A 214 -4.08 12.57 13.30
N ALA A 215 -4.29 11.26 13.37
CA ALA A 215 -3.84 10.30 12.36
C ALA A 215 -4.49 10.60 10.99
N VAL A 216 -5.80 10.83 10.93
CA VAL A 216 -6.50 11.25 9.69
C VAL A 216 -5.94 12.57 9.14
N ARG A 217 -5.62 13.54 10.01
CA ARG A 217 -4.95 14.77 9.58
C ARG A 217 -3.57 14.50 8.97
N ARG A 218 -2.73 13.68 9.61
CA ARG A 218 -1.41 13.31 9.06
C ARG A 218 -1.52 12.55 7.73
N ILE A 219 -2.51 11.67 7.59
CA ILE A 219 -2.85 11.03 6.31
C ILE A 219 -3.15 12.10 5.26
N SER A 220 -4.03 13.04 5.57
CA SER A 220 -4.43 14.14 4.68
C SER A 220 -3.22 14.97 4.21
N GLU A 221 -2.36 15.36 5.14
CA GLU A 221 -1.13 16.11 4.88
C GLU A 221 -0.19 15.32 3.96
N ARG A 222 -0.03 14.01 4.20
CA ARG A 222 0.87 13.14 3.40
C ARG A 222 0.39 12.89 1.98
N ILE A 223 -0.92 12.74 1.78
CA ILE A 223 -1.49 12.49 0.44
C ILE A 223 -1.80 13.78 -0.32
N GLY A 224 -1.75 14.95 0.34
CA GLY A 224 -2.10 16.25 -0.27
C GLY A 224 -3.59 16.40 -0.58
N THR A 225 -4.45 15.60 0.05
CA THR A 225 -5.90 15.63 -0.14
C THR A 225 -6.59 15.80 1.21
N PRO A 226 -7.51 16.78 1.37
CA PRO A 226 -8.30 16.96 2.58
C PRO A 226 -9.03 15.67 2.96
N ALA A 227 -8.73 15.17 4.15
CA ALA A 227 -9.52 14.13 4.80
C ALA A 227 -10.24 14.76 5.99
N HIS A 228 -11.56 14.59 6.03
CA HIS A 228 -12.39 15.17 7.07
C HIS A 228 -12.69 14.11 8.12
N TRP A 229 -12.60 14.48 9.40
CA TRP A 229 -13.06 13.65 10.50
C TRP A 229 -14.47 14.09 10.90
N GLU A 230 -15.40 13.14 10.96
CA GLU A 230 -16.73 13.33 11.50
C GLU A 230 -16.89 12.41 12.72
N GLU A 231 -16.92 13.03 13.90
CA GLU A 231 -17.05 12.29 15.16
C GLU A 231 -18.45 11.67 15.28
N LEU A 232 -18.51 10.35 15.36
CA LEU A 232 -19.74 9.63 15.65
C LEU A 232 -20.04 9.66 17.16
N PRO A 233 -21.29 9.92 17.57
CA PRO A 233 -21.70 9.67 18.94
C PRO A 233 -21.45 8.20 19.31
N GLU A 234 -20.93 7.94 20.50
CA GLU A 234 -20.58 6.59 20.98
C GLU A 234 -21.67 5.55 20.72
N ARG A 235 -22.94 5.91 20.98
CA ARG A 235 -24.09 5.02 20.74
C ARG A 235 -24.28 4.66 19.26
N GLU A 236 -24.04 5.61 18.34
CA GLU A 236 -24.13 5.35 16.90
C GLU A 236 -22.97 4.48 16.45
N TRP A 237 -21.75 4.77 16.92
CA TRP A 237 -20.57 3.96 16.65
C TRP A 237 -20.72 2.50 17.09
N ILE A 238 -21.23 2.27 18.31
CA ILE A 238 -21.58 0.93 18.81
C ILE A 238 -22.57 0.21 17.89
N ASN A 239 -23.59 0.92 17.40
CA ASN A 239 -24.59 0.34 16.50
C ASN A 239 -23.98 -0.01 15.14
N GLU A 240 -23.06 0.79 14.60
CA GLU A 240 -22.36 0.48 13.36
C GLU A 240 -21.47 -0.76 13.50
N LEU A 241 -20.72 -0.90 14.61
CA LEU A 241 -19.94 -2.11 14.88
C LEU A 241 -20.83 -3.37 14.96
N ARG A 242 -21.98 -3.28 15.65
CA ARG A 242 -22.94 -4.40 15.72
C ARG A 242 -23.51 -4.77 14.34
N LYS A 243 -23.82 -3.78 13.49
CA LYS A 243 -24.26 -4.03 12.10
C LYS A 243 -23.17 -4.72 11.27
N GLN A 244 -21.90 -4.48 11.57
CA GLN A 244 -20.75 -5.16 10.98
C GLN A 244 -20.51 -6.56 11.57
N GLY A 245 -21.33 -7.01 12.54
CA GLY A 245 -21.27 -8.35 13.12
C GLY A 245 -20.35 -8.48 14.33
N TRP A 246 -19.87 -7.37 14.91
CA TRP A 246 -19.10 -7.42 16.15
C TRP A 246 -19.97 -7.86 17.33
N ALA A 247 -19.46 -8.79 18.13
CA ALA A 247 -20.09 -9.23 19.38
C ALA A 247 -20.02 -8.12 20.45
N ASP A 248 -21.00 -8.08 21.35
CA ASP A 248 -21.09 -7.05 22.40
C ASP A 248 -19.82 -7.00 23.27
N GLU A 249 -19.26 -8.16 23.60
CA GLU A 249 -18.04 -8.27 24.40
C GLU A 249 -16.81 -7.68 23.70
N ALA A 250 -16.76 -7.77 22.37
CA ALA A 250 -15.69 -7.17 21.56
C ALA A 250 -15.87 -5.64 21.46
N VAL A 251 -17.10 -5.15 21.37
CA VAL A 251 -17.40 -3.71 21.42
C VAL A 251 -17.03 -3.13 22.80
N ASP A 252 -17.41 -3.79 23.88
CA ASP A 252 -17.06 -3.38 25.25
C ASP A 252 -15.55 -3.37 25.49
N PHE A 253 -14.80 -4.30 24.88
CA PHE A 253 -13.35 -4.26 24.89
C PHE A 253 -12.79 -3.01 24.22
N LEU A 254 -13.25 -2.67 23.01
CA LEU A 254 -12.80 -1.46 22.32
C LEU A 254 -13.12 -0.21 23.14
N LEU A 255 -14.32 -0.13 23.74
CA LEU A 255 -14.71 0.98 24.61
C LEU A 255 -13.76 1.13 25.81
N ARG A 256 -13.41 0.02 26.49
CA ARG A 256 -12.44 0.03 27.58
C ARG A 256 -11.06 0.49 27.10
N GLY A 257 -10.62 0.03 25.93
CA GLY A 257 -9.36 0.45 25.32
C GLY A 257 -9.28 1.96 25.08
N TYR A 258 -10.41 2.61 24.79
CA TYR A 258 -10.50 4.07 24.67
C TYR A 258 -10.72 4.80 26.00
N GLN A 259 -11.15 4.13 27.07
CA GLN A 259 -11.36 4.74 28.38
C GLN A 259 -10.11 4.74 29.26
N HIS A 260 -9.18 3.82 29.01
CA HIS A 260 -7.94 3.70 29.76
C HIS A 260 -6.77 4.39 29.07
N PRO A 261 -5.97 5.21 29.78
CA PRO A 261 -4.74 5.76 29.25
C PRO A 261 -3.80 4.67 28.73
N GLN A 262 -3.13 4.94 27.62
CA GLN A 262 -2.15 4.02 27.05
C GLN A 262 -0.73 4.51 27.32
N ASP A 263 0.13 3.59 27.73
CA ASP A 263 1.57 3.84 27.83
C ASP A 263 2.29 3.55 26.52
N VAL A 264 3.36 4.31 26.26
CA VAL A 264 4.36 4.02 25.21
C VAL A 264 5.47 3.17 25.83
N LEU A 265 5.81 2.06 25.20
CA LEU A 265 6.83 1.12 25.65
C LEU A 265 8.07 1.18 24.75
N ASP A 266 9.24 0.92 25.35
CA ASP A 266 10.54 0.85 24.67
C ASP A 266 10.88 -0.58 24.17
N THR A 267 9.92 -1.51 24.22
CA THR A 267 10.17 -2.95 23.99
C THR A 267 10.76 -3.21 22.61
N VAL A 268 10.30 -2.51 21.57
CA VAL A 268 10.84 -2.65 20.20
C VAL A 268 12.32 -2.27 20.17
N GLU A 269 12.69 -1.12 20.74
CA GLU A 269 14.08 -0.66 20.78
C GLU A 269 14.97 -1.59 21.60
N ARG A 270 14.51 -2.00 22.77
CA ARG A 270 15.26 -2.92 23.64
C ARG A 270 15.50 -4.28 22.99
N VAL A 271 14.58 -4.77 22.16
CA VAL A 271 14.72 -6.07 21.48
C VAL A 271 15.57 -5.93 20.21
N THR A 272 15.22 -4.99 19.35
CA THR A 272 15.78 -4.89 17.99
C THR A 272 17.05 -4.04 17.91
N GLY A 273 17.28 -3.18 18.91
CA GLY A 273 18.32 -2.15 18.91
C GLY A 273 17.99 -0.93 18.05
N LYS A 274 16.76 -0.81 17.54
CA LYS A 274 16.28 0.30 16.71
C LYS A 274 15.00 0.88 17.30
N PRO A 275 14.83 2.22 17.32
CA PRO A 275 13.56 2.83 17.73
C PRO A 275 12.38 2.25 16.94
N ALA A 276 11.21 2.16 17.58
CA ALA A 276 9.98 1.82 16.88
C ALA A 276 9.68 2.89 15.81
N ARG A 277 9.13 2.46 14.67
CA ARG A 277 8.69 3.33 13.58
C ARG A 277 7.47 4.12 14.02
N ASP A 278 7.46 5.41 13.75
CA ASP A 278 6.32 6.26 14.07
C ASP A 278 5.20 6.14 13.01
N PHE A 279 4.09 6.85 13.23
CA PHE A 279 2.96 6.77 12.31
C PHE A 279 3.28 7.34 10.92
N ASP A 280 4.20 8.30 10.82
CA ASP A 280 4.56 8.92 9.55
C ASP A 280 5.51 8.02 8.73
N ASP A 281 6.37 7.25 9.39
CA ASP A 281 7.16 6.16 8.79
C ASP A 281 6.26 5.03 8.25
N TRP A 282 5.22 4.65 9.01
CA TRP A 282 4.20 3.71 8.54
C TRP A 282 3.43 4.27 7.34
N LEU A 283 2.91 5.48 7.46
CA LEU A 283 2.15 6.16 6.43
C LEU A 283 2.97 6.39 5.15
N SER A 284 4.29 6.54 5.25
CA SER A 284 5.15 6.61 4.07
C SER A 284 5.10 5.34 3.22
N ALA A 285 5.09 4.16 3.87
CA ALA A 285 4.95 2.87 3.19
C ALA A 285 3.52 2.60 2.71
N HIS A 286 2.52 3.12 3.41
CA HIS A 286 1.10 2.92 3.12
C HIS A 286 0.42 4.09 2.39
N ARG A 287 1.17 5.12 1.99
CA ARG A 287 0.63 6.35 1.39
C ARG A 287 -0.35 6.03 0.26
N THR A 288 0.04 5.07 -0.55
CA THR A 288 -0.71 4.68 -1.74
C THR A 288 -2.03 3.98 -1.41
N ASP A 289 -2.19 3.38 -0.23
CA ASP A 289 -3.46 2.79 0.21
C ASP A 289 -4.56 3.85 0.38
N PHE A 290 -4.17 5.10 0.64
CA PHE A 290 -5.05 6.25 0.80
C PHE A 290 -5.22 7.11 -0.46
N THR A 291 -4.52 6.80 -1.56
CA THR A 291 -4.67 7.51 -2.83
C THR A 291 -5.54 6.74 -3.82
N VAL A 292 -6.19 7.46 -4.74
CA VAL A 292 -7.03 6.82 -5.75
C VAL A 292 -6.16 5.95 -6.68
N PRO A 293 -6.53 4.67 -6.90
CA PRO A 293 -5.81 3.81 -7.81
C PRO A 293 -6.00 4.32 -9.25
N LEU A 294 -4.89 4.64 -9.92
CA LEU A 294 -4.88 4.92 -11.35
C LEU A 294 -5.05 3.63 -12.17
N PRO A 295 -5.62 3.73 -13.39
CA PRO A 295 -5.66 2.60 -14.30
C PRO A 295 -4.26 2.24 -14.75
N LYS A 296 -4.04 0.98 -15.14
CA LYS A 296 -2.78 0.62 -15.79
C LYS A 296 -2.65 1.38 -17.11
N ALA A 297 -1.60 2.17 -17.27
CA ALA A 297 -1.29 2.82 -18.56
C ALA A 297 -1.13 1.80 -19.71
N THR A 298 -0.74 0.57 -19.37
CA THR A 298 -0.52 -0.56 -20.30
C THR A 298 -1.75 -1.43 -20.57
N LEU A 299 -2.97 -0.98 -20.21
CA LEU A 299 -4.21 -1.72 -20.46
C LEU A 299 -4.27 -2.17 -21.94
N PRO A 300 -4.36 -3.48 -22.24
CA PRO A 300 -4.36 -3.98 -23.63
C PRO A 300 -5.54 -3.49 -24.46
N GLU A 301 -6.70 -3.32 -23.84
CA GLU A 301 -7.94 -2.89 -24.47
C GLU A 301 -7.94 -1.39 -24.80
N ALA A 302 -7.03 -0.61 -24.20
CA ALA A 302 -6.92 0.83 -24.45
C ALA A 302 -6.04 1.11 -25.68
N GLU A 303 -6.67 1.27 -26.84
CA GLU A 303 -5.98 1.62 -28.09
C GLU A 303 -5.58 3.11 -28.12
N VAL A 304 -6.41 3.98 -27.57
CA VAL A 304 -6.23 5.43 -27.63
C VAL A 304 -6.38 6.06 -26.25
N VAL A 305 -5.46 6.97 -25.94
CA VAL A 305 -5.50 7.79 -24.72
C VAL A 305 -5.78 9.23 -25.10
N ILE A 306 -6.66 9.91 -24.36
CA ILE A 306 -6.80 11.36 -24.44
C ILE A 306 -6.24 11.97 -23.16
N MET A 307 -5.30 12.90 -23.34
CA MET A 307 -4.78 13.75 -22.28
C MET A 307 -5.15 15.20 -22.58
N THR A 308 -5.68 15.89 -21.60
CA THR A 308 -5.99 17.32 -21.70
C THR A 308 -5.65 17.99 -20.38
N THR A 309 -4.81 19.02 -20.44
CA THR A 309 -4.47 19.83 -19.27
C THR A 309 -5.40 21.01 -19.18
N TRP A 310 -5.94 21.27 -18.01
CA TRP A 310 -6.71 22.47 -17.72
C TRP A 310 -5.94 23.30 -16.70
N THR A 311 -5.98 24.61 -16.83
CA THR A 311 -5.28 25.57 -15.97
C THR A 311 -6.31 26.40 -15.20
N VAL A 312 -6.03 26.67 -13.92
CA VAL A 312 -6.92 27.34 -12.95
C VAL A 312 -6.14 28.34 -12.09
N GLU A 313 -6.86 29.23 -11.40
CA GLU A 313 -6.27 30.21 -10.49
C GLU A 313 -6.14 29.66 -9.05
N GLY A 314 -5.14 28.80 -8.83
CA GLY A 314 -4.77 28.29 -7.50
C GLY A 314 -5.49 27.02 -7.05
N GLU A 315 -5.07 26.49 -5.89
CA GLU A 315 -5.42 25.14 -5.42
C GLU A 315 -6.92 24.96 -5.14
N GLU A 316 -7.59 25.99 -4.62
CA GLU A 316 -9.03 25.93 -4.33
C GLU A 316 -9.83 25.73 -5.62
N HIS A 317 -9.52 26.51 -6.66
CA HIS A 317 -10.15 26.37 -7.97
C HIS A 317 -9.77 25.06 -8.66
N GLN A 318 -8.56 24.55 -8.45
CA GLN A 318 -8.10 23.27 -8.97
C GLN A 318 -8.97 22.12 -8.47
N ARG A 319 -9.22 22.09 -7.15
CA ARG A 319 -10.08 21.08 -6.53
C ARG A 319 -11.53 21.23 -6.98
N ALA A 320 -12.06 22.45 -6.98
CA ALA A 320 -13.42 22.72 -7.46
C ALA A 320 -13.60 22.27 -8.92
N ALA A 321 -12.62 22.52 -9.80
CA ALA A 321 -12.63 22.08 -11.18
C ALA A 321 -12.62 20.56 -11.32
N ALA A 322 -11.76 19.89 -10.53
CA ALA A 322 -11.67 18.45 -10.54
C ALA A 322 -12.97 17.80 -10.04
N ASP A 323 -13.58 18.34 -8.98
CA ASP A 323 -14.88 17.89 -8.47
C ASP A 323 -16.00 18.09 -9.49
N ALA A 324 -16.08 19.28 -10.10
CA ALA A 324 -17.04 19.56 -11.17
C ALA A 324 -16.83 18.61 -12.36
N ALA A 325 -15.59 18.32 -12.75
CA ALA A 325 -15.28 17.38 -13.82
C ALA A 325 -15.68 15.94 -13.52
N MET A 326 -15.56 15.49 -12.26
CA MET A 326 -16.06 14.18 -11.87
C MET A 326 -17.59 14.15 -11.84
N ALA A 327 -18.23 15.17 -11.24
CA ALA A 327 -19.68 15.28 -11.15
C ALA A 327 -20.35 15.39 -12.52
N ALA A 328 -19.68 15.97 -13.51
CA ALA A 328 -20.16 16.06 -14.88
C ALA A 328 -20.35 14.68 -15.55
N TRP A 329 -19.71 13.62 -15.04
CA TRP A 329 -19.97 12.26 -15.50
C TRP A 329 -21.20 11.61 -14.85
N ASP A 330 -21.76 12.19 -13.77
CA ASP A 330 -22.99 11.69 -13.15
C ASP A 330 -24.25 12.08 -13.92
N SER A 331 -24.16 13.11 -14.77
CA SER A 331 -25.28 13.62 -15.56
C SER A 331 -25.42 12.96 -16.93
N VAL A 332 -24.52 12.04 -17.28
CA VAL A 332 -24.50 11.37 -18.60
C VAL A 332 -24.36 9.87 -18.44
N THR A 333 -24.92 9.12 -19.39
CA THR A 333 -24.64 7.69 -19.50
C THR A 333 -23.17 7.48 -19.83
N TRP A 334 -22.53 6.51 -19.15
CA TRP A 334 -21.15 6.17 -19.41
C TRP A 334 -20.94 5.80 -20.90
N PRO A 335 -20.03 6.46 -21.63
CA PRO A 335 -19.88 6.24 -23.06
C PRO A 335 -19.43 4.82 -23.39
N GLU A 336 -20.00 4.26 -24.46
CA GLU A 336 -19.50 3.01 -25.01
C GLU A 336 -18.04 3.19 -25.47
N GLY A 337 -17.18 2.27 -25.03
CA GLY A 337 -15.77 2.29 -25.39
C GLY A 337 -14.89 3.23 -24.56
N LEU A 338 -15.43 4.03 -23.63
CA LEU A 338 -14.64 4.68 -22.58
C LEU A 338 -14.32 3.65 -21.50
N LEU A 339 -13.06 3.24 -21.41
CA LEU A 339 -12.61 2.20 -20.49
C LEU A 339 -12.29 2.76 -19.11
N HIS A 340 -11.73 3.96 -19.09
CA HIS A 340 -11.35 4.63 -17.85
C HIS A 340 -11.30 6.14 -18.02
N TYR A 341 -11.68 6.87 -16.99
CA TYR A 341 -11.48 8.31 -16.89
C TYR A 341 -10.90 8.66 -15.52
N SER A 342 -9.81 9.42 -15.49
CA SER A 342 -9.21 9.96 -14.27
C SER A 342 -9.02 11.46 -14.39
N VAL A 343 -9.14 12.14 -13.25
CA VAL A 343 -8.60 13.47 -13.05
C VAL A 343 -7.40 13.35 -12.11
N LEU A 344 -6.33 14.08 -12.41
CA LEU A 344 -5.15 14.20 -11.57
C LEU A 344 -4.88 15.69 -11.29
N LEU A 345 -4.42 16.03 -10.08
CA LEU A 345 -4.12 17.41 -9.69
C LEU A 345 -2.65 17.71 -9.90
N GLY A 346 -2.33 18.80 -10.57
CA GLY A 346 -0.97 19.30 -10.71
C GLY A 346 -0.38 19.68 -9.36
N VAL A 347 0.85 19.24 -9.07
CA VAL A 347 1.52 19.51 -7.79
C VAL A 347 1.71 21.01 -7.55
N GLU A 348 1.85 21.79 -8.62
CA GLU A 348 1.96 23.25 -8.56
C GLU A 348 0.65 23.98 -8.19
N GLY A 349 -0.45 23.24 -8.00
CA GLY A 349 -1.73 23.78 -7.54
C GLY A 349 -2.51 24.58 -8.58
N THR A 350 -2.06 24.64 -9.84
CA THR A 350 -2.67 25.50 -10.88
C THR A 350 -3.07 24.75 -12.15
N SER A 351 -2.84 23.44 -12.24
CA SER A 351 -3.34 22.64 -13.36
C SER A 351 -3.98 21.33 -12.95
N LEU A 352 -4.84 20.78 -13.79
CA LEU A 352 -5.40 19.44 -13.62
C LEU A 352 -5.32 18.69 -14.94
N LEU A 353 -4.96 17.41 -14.87
CA LEU A 353 -4.87 16.53 -16.03
C LEU A 353 -6.13 15.67 -16.11
N HIS A 354 -6.85 15.80 -17.21
CA HIS A 354 -7.87 14.84 -17.60
C HIS A 354 -7.20 13.74 -18.41
N TYR A 355 -7.31 12.50 -17.93
CA TYR A 355 -6.75 11.32 -18.58
C TYR A 355 -7.89 10.33 -18.87
N SER A 356 -8.00 9.86 -20.11
CA SER A 356 -9.00 8.84 -20.45
C SER A 356 -8.46 7.79 -21.41
N GLN A 357 -8.84 6.54 -21.18
CA GLN A 357 -8.51 5.38 -22.00
C GLN A 357 -9.74 4.95 -22.80
N TRP A 358 -9.55 4.79 -24.10
CA TRP A 358 -10.60 4.45 -25.04
C TRP A 358 -10.24 3.20 -25.83
N SER A 359 -11.27 2.41 -26.12
CA SER A 359 -11.16 1.20 -26.93
C SER A 359 -10.79 1.46 -28.39
N SER A 360 -11.07 2.66 -28.93
CA SER A 360 -10.74 3.03 -30.31
C SER A 360 -10.94 4.53 -30.57
N GLU A 361 -10.39 5.06 -31.67
CA GLU A 361 -10.72 6.41 -32.16
C GLU A 361 -12.20 6.55 -32.54
N HIS A 362 -12.81 5.48 -33.04
CA HIS A 362 -14.22 5.48 -33.42
C HIS A 362 -15.14 5.73 -32.21
N ALA A 363 -14.84 5.11 -31.06
CA ALA A 363 -15.57 5.34 -29.82
C ALA A 363 -15.48 6.80 -29.36
N ILE A 364 -14.29 7.41 -29.49
CA ILE A 364 -14.09 8.83 -29.19
C ILE A 364 -14.94 9.71 -30.11
N ASP A 365 -14.90 9.48 -31.42
CA ASP A 365 -15.65 10.27 -32.39
C ASP A 365 -17.17 10.15 -32.18
N LEU A 366 -17.64 8.96 -31.79
CA LEU A 366 -19.05 8.73 -31.51
C LEU A 366 -19.47 9.47 -30.25
N PHE A 367 -18.68 9.37 -29.17
CA PHE A 367 -18.90 10.13 -27.96
C PHE A 367 -18.90 11.64 -28.23
N GLN A 368 -17.93 12.18 -28.96
CA GLN A 368 -17.85 13.62 -29.26
C GLN A 368 -19.08 14.16 -30.00
N ARG A 369 -19.79 13.32 -30.76
CA ARG A 369 -21.04 13.70 -31.44
C ARG A 369 -22.25 13.71 -30.50
N THR A 370 -22.20 12.90 -29.46
CA THR A 370 -23.29 12.72 -28.49
C THR A 370 -23.06 13.44 -27.16
N ASP A 371 -21.84 13.91 -26.93
CA ASP A 371 -21.42 14.58 -25.70
C ASP A 371 -22.19 15.90 -25.56
N PRO A 372 -23.05 16.04 -24.54
CA PRO A 372 -23.81 17.27 -24.36
C PRO A 372 -22.85 18.43 -24.05
N PRO A 373 -22.92 19.56 -24.79
CA PRO A 373 -22.07 20.73 -24.54
C PRO A 373 -22.09 21.18 -23.08
N GLU A 374 -23.26 21.08 -22.44
CA GLU A 374 -23.50 21.46 -21.05
C GLU A 374 -22.61 20.72 -20.06
N ARG A 375 -22.12 19.52 -20.40
CA ARG A 375 -21.22 18.75 -19.53
C ARG A 375 -19.89 19.49 -19.30
N VAL A 376 -19.30 20.02 -20.36
CA VAL A 376 -18.04 20.77 -20.28
C VAL A 376 -18.32 22.23 -19.92
N GLU A 377 -19.34 22.84 -20.52
CA GLU A 377 -19.71 24.23 -20.24
C GLU A 377 -20.08 24.46 -18.77
N GLY A 378 -20.74 23.48 -18.14
CA GLY A 378 -21.06 23.53 -16.71
C GLY A 378 -19.82 23.59 -15.81
N ILE A 379 -18.77 22.84 -16.16
CA ILE A 379 -17.49 22.89 -15.44
C ILE A 379 -16.86 24.27 -15.60
N LEU A 380 -16.78 24.76 -16.85
CA LEU A 380 -16.19 26.07 -17.17
C LEU A 380 -16.94 27.22 -16.47
N ALA A 381 -18.26 27.12 -16.35
CA ALA A 381 -19.08 28.11 -15.67
C ALA A 381 -18.94 28.07 -14.14
N SER A 382 -18.68 26.89 -13.56
CA SER A 382 -18.55 26.73 -12.10
C SER A 382 -17.21 27.21 -11.52
N VAL A 383 -16.17 27.35 -12.36
CA VAL A 383 -14.81 27.70 -11.91
C VAL A 383 -14.31 28.92 -12.68
N PRO A 384 -14.31 30.12 -12.05
CA PRO A 384 -13.81 31.33 -12.70
C PRO A 384 -12.36 31.18 -13.19
N GLY A 385 -12.05 31.72 -14.37
CA GLY A 385 -10.68 31.78 -14.91
C GLY A 385 -10.15 30.45 -15.47
N ILE A 386 -10.91 29.36 -15.37
CA ILE A 386 -10.47 28.05 -15.88
C ILE A 386 -10.25 28.07 -17.40
N ARG A 387 -9.12 27.52 -17.83
CA ARG A 387 -8.77 27.38 -19.24
C ARG A 387 -8.50 25.92 -19.56
N ARG A 388 -9.04 25.48 -20.69
CA ARG A 388 -8.69 24.19 -21.28
C ARG A 388 -7.52 24.41 -22.23
N ASP A 389 -6.35 23.94 -21.85
CA ASP A 389 -5.21 23.86 -22.75
C ASP A 389 -5.44 22.63 -23.65
N GLY A 390 -5.10 22.74 -24.93
CA GLY A 390 -5.50 21.78 -25.97
C GLY A 390 -5.36 20.31 -25.58
N GLY A 391 -6.24 19.46 -26.11
CA GLY A 391 -6.20 18.02 -25.90
C GLY A 391 -5.73 17.29 -27.16
N ALA A 392 -4.84 16.32 -26.99
CA ALA A 392 -4.40 15.45 -28.07
C ALA A 392 -4.80 13.99 -27.79
N ARG A 393 -5.01 13.25 -28.88
CA ARG A 393 -5.23 11.81 -28.87
C ARG A 393 -3.88 11.15 -29.06
N TYR A 394 -3.59 10.13 -28.28
CA TYR A 394 -2.30 9.46 -28.27
C TYR A 394 -2.48 7.97 -28.43
N THR A 395 -1.53 7.37 -29.15
CA THR A 395 -1.35 5.91 -29.24
C THR A 395 -0.08 5.53 -28.52
N ARG A 396 -0.12 4.44 -27.76
CA ARG A 396 1.05 3.94 -27.03
C ARG A 396 2.04 3.36 -28.03
N TYR A 397 3.26 3.89 -28.04
CA TYR A 397 4.34 3.39 -28.91
C TYR A 397 5.23 2.38 -28.18
N ARG A 398 5.67 2.73 -26.97
CA ARG A 398 6.52 1.86 -26.14
C ARG A 398 6.20 2.03 -24.67
N SER A 399 6.26 0.93 -23.93
CA SER A 399 6.18 0.93 -22.48
C SER A 399 7.32 0.11 -21.90
N GLN A 400 7.89 0.62 -20.82
CA GLN A 400 8.88 -0.05 -19.99
C GLN A 400 8.52 0.16 -18.52
N GLY A 401 9.13 -0.61 -17.62
CA GLY A 401 8.85 -0.52 -16.19
C GLY A 401 8.51 -1.87 -15.57
N LYS A 402 8.39 -1.89 -14.25
CA LYS A 402 8.14 -3.12 -13.50
C LYS A 402 6.67 -3.51 -13.65
N THR A 403 6.41 -4.79 -13.92
CA THR A 403 5.06 -5.39 -13.94
C THR A 403 4.32 -5.35 -12.59
N ASP A 404 4.90 -4.73 -11.56
CA ASP A 404 4.45 -4.77 -10.17
C ASP A 404 3.43 -3.66 -9.88
N PRO A 405 2.27 -3.96 -9.25
CA PRO A 405 1.18 -3.02 -9.08
C PRO A 405 1.39 -2.22 -7.79
N GLN A 406 2.54 -1.54 -7.67
CA GLN A 406 2.61 -0.44 -6.71
C GLN A 406 1.60 0.62 -7.16
N ARG A 407 0.75 1.06 -6.24
CA ARG A 407 -0.22 2.10 -6.55
C ARG A 407 0.55 3.39 -6.86
N VAL A 408 0.37 3.88 -8.08
CA VAL A 408 0.99 5.12 -8.57
C VAL A 408 0.61 6.26 -7.64
N GLY A 409 1.63 6.93 -7.07
CA GLY A 409 1.43 8.03 -6.14
C GLY A 409 1.85 9.39 -6.69
N CYS A 410 2.53 9.42 -7.83
CA CYS A 410 2.82 10.61 -8.64
C CYS A 410 2.94 10.19 -10.12
N VAL A 411 2.47 11.03 -11.03
CA VAL A 411 2.66 10.90 -12.48
C VAL A 411 3.44 12.11 -12.98
N ALA A 412 4.54 11.89 -13.68
CA ALA A 412 5.21 12.94 -14.44
C ALA A 412 4.83 12.81 -15.91
N VAL A 413 4.33 13.91 -16.49
CA VAL A 413 4.05 14.02 -17.92
C VAL A 413 5.12 14.90 -18.54
N VAL A 414 6.05 14.29 -19.28
CA VAL A 414 7.09 15.00 -20.03
C VAL A 414 6.63 15.14 -21.47
N SER A 415 6.61 16.35 -21.99
CA SER A 415 6.00 16.66 -23.29
C SER A 415 7.03 17.12 -24.31
N PHE A 416 6.82 16.74 -25.55
CA PHE A 416 7.67 17.10 -26.68
C PHE A 416 6.82 17.47 -27.90
N GLU A 417 7.22 18.49 -28.64
CA GLU A 417 6.76 18.72 -30.02
C GLU A 417 7.63 17.94 -31.00
N THR A 418 7.00 17.33 -32.00
CA THR A 418 7.66 16.50 -33.00
C THR A 418 7.23 16.92 -34.40
N ALA A 419 8.16 17.01 -35.34
CA ALA A 419 7.82 17.32 -36.73
C ALA A 419 7.14 16.13 -37.45
N SER A 420 7.30 14.91 -36.95
CA SER A 420 6.62 13.71 -37.45
C SER A 420 6.64 12.57 -36.43
N ARG A 421 5.75 11.59 -36.65
CA ARG A 421 5.73 10.33 -35.90
C ARG A 421 7.06 9.58 -35.97
N ASP A 422 7.68 9.50 -37.14
CA ASP A 422 8.96 8.80 -37.31
C ASP A 422 10.08 9.39 -36.45
N ILE A 423 10.09 10.73 -36.28
CA ILE A 423 11.06 11.42 -35.42
C ILE A 423 10.79 11.06 -33.95
N ALA A 424 9.52 11.08 -33.53
CA ALA A 424 9.11 10.69 -32.18
C ALA A 424 9.53 9.26 -31.85
N GLU A 425 9.20 8.31 -32.74
CA GLU A 425 9.50 6.90 -32.58
C GLU A 425 11.02 6.64 -32.56
N SER A 426 11.78 7.25 -33.47
CA SER A 426 13.24 7.15 -33.49
C SER A 426 13.91 7.72 -32.24
N PHE A 427 13.37 8.80 -31.68
CA PHE A 427 13.86 9.34 -30.41
C PHE A 427 13.63 8.36 -29.27
N VAL A 428 12.41 7.80 -29.15
CA VAL A 428 12.09 6.81 -28.12
C VAL A 428 12.97 5.57 -28.26
N ASP A 429 13.22 5.09 -29.48
CA ASP A 429 14.12 3.97 -29.75
C ASP A 429 15.53 4.20 -29.19
N LYS A 430 16.09 5.39 -29.42
CA LYS A 430 17.42 5.77 -28.93
C LYS A 430 17.48 6.00 -27.42
N LEU A 431 16.36 6.41 -26.82
CA LEU A 431 16.28 6.68 -25.39
C LEU A 431 16.18 5.38 -24.58
N THR A 432 15.51 4.38 -25.15
CA THR A 432 15.17 3.13 -24.46
C THR A 432 16.20 2.01 -24.64
N VAL A 433 17.26 2.29 -25.39
CA VAL A 433 18.37 1.39 -25.67
C VAL A 433 19.68 2.14 -25.48
N ASP A 434 20.63 1.57 -24.73
CA ASP A 434 21.95 2.17 -24.50
C ASP A 434 22.87 2.09 -25.74
N GLU A 435 24.06 2.70 -25.68
CA GLU A 435 25.03 2.69 -26.78
C GLU A 435 25.52 1.28 -27.15
N ALA A 436 25.34 0.30 -26.27
CA ALA A 436 25.71 -1.11 -26.48
C ALA A 436 24.54 -1.95 -27.03
N GLY A 437 23.34 -1.38 -27.19
CA GLY A 437 22.15 -2.07 -27.68
C GLY A 437 21.34 -2.78 -26.60
N ALA A 438 21.64 -2.58 -25.32
CA ALA A 438 20.88 -3.13 -24.20
C ALA A 438 19.73 -2.22 -23.78
N ALA A 439 18.63 -2.80 -23.27
CA ALA A 439 17.50 -2.00 -22.79
C ALA A 439 17.92 -1.13 -21.60
N THR A 440 17.61 0.16 -21.66
CA THR A 440 17.80 1.07 -20.53
C THR A 440 16.89 0.65 -19.37
N GLU A 441 17.45 0.38 -18.19
CA GLU A 441 16.65 0.13 -17.00
C GLU A 441 16.13 1.45 -16.41
N PHE A 442 14.82 1.54 -16.30
CA PHE A 442 14.12 2.63 -15.63
C PHE A 442 13.78 2.21 -14.19
N SER A 443 14.02 3.11 -13.25
CA SER A 443 13.74 2.90 -11.82
C SER A 443 12.27 3.12 -11.45
N GLU A 444 11.53 3.75 -12.36
CA GLU A 444 10.12 4.09 -12.31
C GLU A 444 9.19 2.87 -12.25
N ILE A 445 7.96 3.07 -11.74
CA ILE A 445 6.92 2.02 -11.73
C ILE A 445 6.56 1.68 -13.18
N GLY A 446 6.37 2.72 -14.01
CA GLY A 446 6.03 2.58 -15.43
C GLY A 446 6.50 3.80 -16.23
N VAL A 447 7.02 3.57 -17.43
CA VAL A 447 7.44 4.60 -18.38
C VAL A 447 6.73 4.32 -19.70
N ASN A 448 5.81 5.22 -20.08
CA ASN A 448 4.93 5.00 -21.23
C ASN A 448 5.12 6.14 -22.24
N PHE A 449 5.71 5.82 -23.38
CA PHE A 449 5.87 6.74 -24.49
C PHE A 449 4.66 6.66 -25.41
N LEU A 450 3.91 7.76 -25.50
CA LEU A 450 2.74 7.88 -26.35
C LEU A 450 2.98 8.95 -27.42
N VAL A 451 2.70 8.60 -28.68
CA VAL A 451 2.80 9.53 -29.80
C VAL A 451 1.39 9.93 -30.21
N SER A 452 1.18 11.21 -30.46
CA SER A 452 -0.12 11.73 -30.88
C SER A 452 -0.55 11.11 -32.21
N THR A 453 -1.85 10.98 -32.44
CA THR A 453 -2.38 10.33 -33.65
C THR A 453 -2.04 11.11 -34.93
N ASP A 454 -1.82 12.43 -34.81
CA ASP A 454 -1.33 13.29 -35.89
C ASP A 454 0.21 13.33 -36.01
N GLY A 455 0.94 12.70 -35.07
CA GLY A 455 2.41 12.63 -35.05
C GLY A 455 3.12 13.94 -34.71
N THR A 456 2.41 14.93 -34.19
CA THR A 456 2.96 16.27 -33.86
C THR A 456 3.45 16.41 -32.42
N SER A 457 3.13 15.44 -31.56
CA SER A 457 3.47 15.44 -30.14
C SER A 457 3.89 14.06 -29.66
N LEU A 458 4.87 14.04 -28.74
CA LEU A 458 5.28 12.88 -27.98
C LEU A 458 5.15 13.21 -26.50
N VAL A 459 4.62 12.26 -25.74
CA VAL A 459 4.54 12.35 -24.28
C VAL A 459 5.18 11.12 -23.65
N ASN A 460 6.02 11.34 -22.65
CA ASN A 460 6.37 10.32 -21.67
C ASN A 460 5.45 10.46 -20.46
N TYR A 461 4.53 9.51 -20.30
CA TYR A 461 3.70 9.33 -19.11
C TYR A 461 4.42 8.36 -18.17
N ALA A 462 5.12 8.93 -17.18
CA ALA A 462 5.93 8.19 -16.22
C ALA A 462 5.25 8.13 -14.84
N GLU A 463 5.22 6.93 -14.26
CA GLU A 463 4.53 6.58 -13.02
C GLU A 463 5.55 6.34 -11.89
N PHE A 464 5.36 7.02 -10.76
CA PHE A 464 6.25 6.99 -9.60
C PHE A 464 5.47 6.65 -8.32
N PRO A 465 6.13 6.07 -7.30
CA PRO A 465 5.49 5.78 -6.01
C PRO A 465 5.14 7.08 -5.26
N ASP A 466 5.93 8.13 -5.44
CA ASP A 466 5.74 9.45 -4.85
C ASP A 466 6.49 10.53 -5.65
N GLU A 467 6.28 11.79 -5.26
CA GLU A 467 6.91 12.94 -5.91
C GLU A 467 8.44 12.97 -5.65
N GLN A 468 8.87 12.64 -4.43
CA GLN A 468 10.27 12.70 -4.03
C GLN A 468 11.14 11.78 -4.89
N THR A 469 10.63 10.60 -5.25
CA THR A 469 11.29 9.64 -6.14
C THR A 469 11.55 10.26 -7.52
N HIS A 470 10.55 10.92 -8.10
CA HIS A 470 10.73 11.62 -9.37
C HIS A 470 11.68 12.82 -9.23
N GLN A 471 11.60 13.61 -8.15
CA GLN A 471 12.50 14.73 -7.91
C GLN A 471 13.97 14.26 -7.84
N ALA A 472 14.25 13.14 -7.15
CA ALA A 472 15.59 12.57 -7.09
C ALA A 472 16.11 12.16 -8.48
N ILE A 473 15.25 11.61 -9.35
CA ILE A 473 15.62 11.28 -10.74
C ILE A 473 15.90 12.55 -11.54
N VAL A 474 15.11 13.61 -11.37
CA VAL A 474 15.37 14.89 -12.05
C VAL A 474 16.75 15.43 -11.67
N GLU A 475 17.08 15.42 -10.38
CA GLU A 475 18.36 15.93 -9.87
C GLU A 475 19.57 15.08 -10.27
N THR A 476 19.40 13.78 -10.45
CA THR A 476 20.51 12.84 -10.70
C THR A 476 20.67 12.44 -12.17
N GLN A 477 19.58 12.42 -12.96
CA GLN A 477 19.55 11.84 -14.31
C GLN A 477 18.98 12.77 -15.40
N LEU A 478 18.36 13.90 -15.04
CA LEU A 478 17.79 14.86 -16.01
C LEU A 478 18.38 16.27 -15.87
N GLY A 479 19.51 16.41 -15.18
CA GLY A 479 20.28 17.66 -15.11
C GLY A 479 20.84 18.08 -16.48
N PRO A 480 21.32 19.34 -16.62
CA PRO A 480 21.77 19.89 -17.91
C PRO A 480 22.90 19.08 -18.58
N ASP A 481 23.74 18.40 -17.81
CA ASP A 481 24.83 17.55 -18.32
C ASP A 481 24.41 16.08 -18.54
N ALA A 482 23.12 15.76 -18.39
CA ALA A 482 22.65 14.39 -18.47
C ALA A 482 22.44 13.92 -19.93
N PRO A 483 22.43 12.59 -20.18
CA PRO A 483 22.30 12.04 -21.52
C PRO A 483 21.01 12.43 -22.26
N VAL A 484 19.90 12.64 -21.54
CA VAL A 484 18.58 12.89 -22.13
C VAL A 484 18.48 14.30 -22.76
N PRO A 485 18.80 15.41 -22.06
CA PRO A 485 18.87 16.74 -22.71
C PRO A 485 19.76 16.77 -23.95
N ALA A 486 20.95 16.16 -23.89
CA ALA A 486 21.84 16.08 -25.04
C ALA A 486 21.26 15.27 -26.21
N LEU A 487 20.46 14.22 -25.94
CA LEU A 487 19.76 13.48 -26.98
C LEU A 487 18.65 14.31 -27.64
N ILE A 488 17.92 15.10 -26.85
CA ILE A 488 16.89 16.01 -27.36
C ILE A 488 17.52 17.03 -28.31
N GLU A 489 18.58 17.72 -27.88
CA GLU A 489 19.28 18.73 -28.70
C GLU A 489 19.82 18.18 -30.03
N ARG A 490 20.25 16.91 -30.05
CA ARG A 490 20.75 16.25 -31.26
C ARG A 490 19.66 15.72 -32.18
N THR A 491 18.41 15.68 -31.73
CA THR A 491 17.28 15.16 -32.50
C THR A 491 16.58 16.29 -33.25
N SER A 492 16.97 16.52 -34.49
CA SER A 492 16.36 17.54 -35.34
C SER A 492 14.86 17.29 -35.52
N GLY A 493 14.04 18.32 -35.29
CA GLY A 493 12.58 18.24 -35.38
C GLY A 493 11.90 17.71 -34.11
N LEU A 494 12.62 17.66 -32.99
CA LEU A 494 12.10 17.38 -31.66
C LEU A 494 12.39 18.59 -30.75
N GLU A 495 11.38 19.08 -30.04
CA GLU A 495 11.52 20.15 -29.05
C GLU A 495 10.95 19.69 -27.71
N GLY A 496 11.71 19.80 -26.63
CA GLY A 496 11.25 19.49 -25.29
C GLY A 496 10.45 20.64 -24.67
N LEU A 497 9.22 20.37 -24.23
CA LEU A 497 8.33 21.36 -23.61
C LEU A 497 8.39 21.34 -22.06
N GLY A 498 9.27 20.52 -21.49
CA GLY A 498 9.37 20.30 -20.05
C GLY A 498 8.40 19.25 -19.53
N PHE A 499 8.13 19.28 -18.23
CA PHE A 499 7.24 18.33 -17.59
C PHE A 499 6.33 18.99 -16.55
N ARG A 500 5.22 18.31 -16.24
CA ARG A 500 4.37 18.61 -15.09
C ARG A 500 4.19 17.36 -14.24
N ARG A 501 4.02 17.54 -12.92
CA ARG A 501 3.77 16.45 -11.99
C ARG A 501 2.33 16.49 -11.54
N TYR A 502 1.71 15.33 -11.48
CA TYR A 502 0.32 15.18 -11.09
C TYR A 502 0.16 14.14 -9.99
N LEU A 503 -0.75 14.40 -9.06
CA LEU A 503 -1.19 13.49 -8.02
C LEU A 503 -2.54 12.88 -8.42
N PRO A 504 -2.74 11.55 -8.27
CA PRO A 504 -4.03 10.93 -8.51
C PRO A 504 -5.15 11.62 -7.70
N TYR A 505 -6.23 12.05 -8.35
CA TYR A 505 -7.35 12.67 -7.66
C TYR A 505 -8.54 11.73 -7.53
N ARG A 506 -9.20 11.44 -8.65
CA ARG A 506 -10.38 10.59 -8.74
C ARG A 506 -10.40 9.88 -10.09
N ALA A 507 -11.00 8.70 -10.08
CA ALA A 507 -11.04 7.80 -11.20
C ALA A 507 -12.42 7.17 -11.31
N ARG A 508 -12.86 6.91 -12.54
CA ARG A 508 -14.10 6.22 -12.89
C ARG A 508 -13.83 5.19 -13.98
N LYS A 509 -14.61 4.11 -13.94
CA LYS A 509 -14.64 3.02 -14.91
C LYS A 509 -16.09 2.58 -15.10
N PRO A 510 -16.41 1.84 -16.17
CA PRO A 510 -17.71 1.18 -16.29
C PRO A 510 -18.01 0.35 -15.04
N GLU A 511 -19.27 0.39 -14.58
CA GLU A 511 -19.76 -0.44 -13.46
C GLU A 511 -19.71 -1.94 -13.77
#